data_AF-A0A920IDN2-F1
#
_entry.id   AF-A0A920IDN2-F1
#
_cell.length_a   1.000
_cell.length_b   1.000
_cell.length_c   1.000
_cell.angle_alpha   90.00
_cell.angle_beta   90.00
_cell.angle_gamma   90.00
#
_symmetry.space_group_name_H-M   'P 1'
#
loop_
_entity.id
_entity.type
_entity.pdbx_description
1 polymer ?
#
loop_
_entity_poly.entity_id
_entity_poly.type
_entity_poly.pdbx_seq_one_letter_code
_entity_poly.pdbx_strand_id
1 'polypeptide(L)'
;MTTHNVLKKMGKTIILASPRGFCAGVDRAIKIVEVALEKFGRPVYVRHEIVHNKRVVNDLAAKGAVFVKELDEVPSGSPVIFQHMEWPKPFIKQLKNLI
;
A
#
# COMPACT_ATOMS: atom_id res chain seq x y z
N MET A 1 -33.14 -39.59 31.90
CA MET A 1 -31.87 -40.19 31.41
C MET A 1 -31.78 -39.89 29.92
N THR A 2 -31.13 -38.79 29.54
CA THR A 2 -30.89 -38.46 28.13
C THR A 2 -29.42 -38.07 28.03
N THR A 3 -28.66 -38.93 27.38
CA THR A 3 -27.21 -38.89 27.28
C THR A 3 -26.76 -37.77 26.34
N HIS A 4 -26.16 -36.71 26.87
CA HIS A 4 -25.45 -35.71 26.08
C HIS A 4 -24.17 -36.33 25.51
N ASN A 5 -24.26 -36.86 24.29
CA ASN A 5 -23.12 -37.38 23.57
C ASN A 5 -22.39 -36.21 22.89
N VAL A 6 -21.52 -35.53 23.63
CA VAL A 6 -20.64 -34.51 23.08
C VAL A 6 -19.38 -35.21 22.54
N LEU A 7 -19.39 -35.52 21.25
CA LEU A 7 -18.19 -35.96 20.55
C LEU A 7 -17.18 -34.80 20.57
N LYS A 8 -16.21 -34.89 21.49
CA LYS A 8 -15.10 -33.94 21.64
C LYS A 8 -14.23 -34.00 20.38
N LYS A 9 -14.39 -33.04 19.47
CA LYS A 9 -13.56 -32.89 18.27
C LYS A 9 -12.13 -32.53 18.69
N MET A 10 -11.22 -33.49 18.69
CA MET A 10 -9.78 -33.30 18.91
C MET A 10 -9.09 -32.64 17.71
N GLY A 11 -9.50 -31.42 17.37
CA GLY A 11 -8.85 -30.59 16.35
C GLY A 11 -8.17 -29.39 17.00
N LYS A 12 -7.01 -28.98 16.48
CA LYS A 12 -6.43 -27.69 16.84
C LYS A 12 -7.41 -26.57 16.44
N THR A 13 -7.77 -25.72 17.38
CA THR A 13 -8.66 -24.58 17.13
C THR A 13 -7.86 -23.42 16.56
N ILE A 14 -8.25 -22.92 15.39
CA ILE A 14 -7.72 -21.67 14.82
C ILE A 14 -8.70 -20.55 15.21
N ILE A 15 -8.19 -19.51 15.86
CA ILE A 15 -8.96 -18.31 16.20
C ILE A 15 -8.46 -17.16 15.33
N LEU A 16 -9.37 -16.52 14.61
CA LEU A 16 -9.07 -15.37 13.76
C LEU A 16 -9.48 -14.08 14.48
N ALA A 17 -8.54 -13.16 14.62
CA ALA A 17 -8.81 -11.84 15.18
C ALA A 17 -9.78 -11.03 14.30
N SER A 18 -10.55 -10.15 14.93
CA SER A 18 -11.41 -9.16 14.26
C SER A 18 -11.36 -7.82 15.01
N PRO A 19 -11.12 -6.68 14.34
CA PRO A 19 -10.90 -6.54 12.89
C PRO A 19 -9.51 -7.04 12.45
N ARG A 20 -9.37 -7.43 11.18
CA ARG A 20 -8.10 -7.82 10.55
C ARG A 20 -8.10 -7.40 9.08
N GLY A 21 -6.92 -7.11 8.53
CA GLY A 21 -6.78 -6.69 7.13
C GLY A 21 -6.44 -5.21 7.00
N PHE A 22 -6.94 -4.58 5.95
CA PHE A 22 -6.60 -3.20 5.62
C PHE A 22 -7.38 -2.19 6.47
N CYS A 23 -6.71 -1.10 6.81
CA CYS A 23 -7.35 0.07 7.38
C CYS A 23 -7.72 1.05 6.26
N ALA A 24 -8.58 2.03 6.57
CA ALA A 24 -9.00 3.05 5.61
C ALA A 24 -7.82 3.80 4.97
N GLY A 25 -6.70 3.97 5.69
CA GLY A 25 -5.49 4.60 5.16
C GLY A 25 -4.81 3.77 4.07
N VAL A 26 -4.71 2.45 4.29
CA VAL A 26 -4.13 1.51 3.32
C VAL A 26 -4.99 1.44 2.05
N ASP A 27 -6.30 1.31 2.20
CA ASP A 27 -7.22 1.28 1.05
C ASP A 27 -7.13 2.56 0.23
N ARG A 28 -7.11 3.72 0.89
CA ARG A 28 -6.96 5.02 0.22
C ARG A 28 -5.63 5.12 -0.53
N ALA A 29 -4.53 4.68 0.08
CA ALA A 29 -3.20 4.79 -0.53
C ALA A 29 -3.10 3.95 -1.81
N ILE A 30 -3.62 2.72 -1.79
CA ILE A 30 -3.71 1.86 -2.98
C ILE A 30 -4.56 2.54 -4.06
N LYS A 31 -5.74 3.06 -3.68
CA LYS A 31 -6.66 3.68 -4.64
C LYS A 31 -6.07 4.93 -5.30
N ILE A 32 -5.27 5.73 -4.59
CA ILE A 32 -4.59 6.89 -5.16
C ILE A 32 -3.64 6.48 -6.30
N VAL A 33 -2.88 5.39 -6.13
CA VAL A 33 -1.99 4.88 -7.17
C VAL A 33 -2.78 4.38 -8.38
N GLU A 34 -3.86 3.65 -8.16
CA GLU A 34 -4.73 3.17 -9.24
C GLU A 34 -5.36 4.32 -10.03
N VAL A 35 -5.92 5.31 -9.34
CA VAL A 35 -6.53 6.48 -10.00
C VAL A 35 -5.48 7.30 -10.76
N ALA A 36 -4.26 7.39 -10.24
CA ALA A 36 -3.19 8.08 -10.95
C ALA A 36 -2.79 7.33 -12.23
N LEU A 37 -2.70 6.00 -12.18
CA LEU A 37 -2.43 5.18 -13.36
C LEU A 37 -3.54 5.32 -14.42
N GLU A 38 -4.80 5.39 -13.99
CA GLU A 38 -5.95 5.64 -14.87
C GLU A 38 -5.91 7.06 -15.48
N LYS A 39 -5.54 8.07 -14.70
CA LYS A 39 -5.61 9.49 -15.10
C LYS A 39 -4.41 9.95 -15.92
N PHE A 40 -3.20 9.54 -15.54
CA PHE A 40 -1.94 10.03 -16.13
C PHE A 40 -1.28 9.02 -17.07
N GLY A 41 -1.78 7.78 -17.11
CA GLY A 41 -1.14 6.70 -17.86
C GLY A 41 0.13 6.18 -17.18
N ARG A 42 0.82 5.26 -17.85
CA ARG A 42 2.05 4.64 -17.35
C ARG A 42 3.29 5.39 -17.90
N PRO A 43 4.37 5.53 -17.13
CA PRO A 43 4.54 5.12 -15.72
C PRO A 43 4.04 6.17 -14.72
N VAL A 44 3.58 5.69 -13.54
CA VAL A 44 3.37 6.54 -12.36
C VAL A 44 4.43 6.21 -11.33
N TYR A 45 5.09 7.22 -10.78
CA TYR A 45 6.17 7.02 -9.82
C TYR A 45 5.64 7.09 -8.39
N VAL A 46 6.13 6.17 -7.55
CA VAL A 46 5.81 6.13 -6.13
C VAL A 46 7.12 6.19 -5.34
N ARG A 47 7.25 7.16 -4.44
CA ARG A 47 8.44 7.24 -3.59
C ARG A 47 8.32 6.25 -2.43
N HIS A 48 9.25 5.30 -2.40
CA HIS A 48 9.20 4.10 -1.55
C HIS A 48 7.95 3.26 -1.82
N GLU A 49 7.82 2.11 -1.15
CA GLU A 49 6.61 1.30 -1.22
C GLU A 49 5.41 2.09 -0.67
N ILE A 50 4.26 2.04 -1.35
CA ILE A 50 3.04 2.73 -0.89
C ILE A 50 2.47 2.11 0.41
N VAL A 51 2.71 0.81 0.58
CA VAL A 51 2.42 0.01 1.78
C VAL A 51 3.47 -1.07 1.90
N HIS A 52 3.79 -1.50 3.13
CA HIS A 52 4.75 -2.58 3.39
C HIS A 52 4.13 -3.97 3.15
N ASN A 53 3.64 -4.21 1.94
CA ASN A 53 3.08 -5.48 1.51
C ASN A 53 3.55 -5.80 0.10
N LYS A 54 4.47 -6.78 0.00
CA LYS A 54 5.07 -7.20 -1.27
C LYS A 54 4.05 -7.61 -2.34
N ARG A 55 2.93 -8.24 -1.95
CA ARG A 55 1.89 -8.61 -2.91
C ARG A 55 1.28 -7.35 -3.53
N VAL A 56 0.89 -6.38 -2.69
CA VAL A 56 0.31 -5.12 -3.16
C VAL A 56 1.31 -4.33 -4.03
N VAL A 57 2.57 -4.26 -3.62
CA VAL A 57 3.63 -3.58 -4.38
C VAL A 57 3.81 -4.23 -5.75
N ASN A 58 3.89 -5.55 -5.82
CA ASN A 58 4.03 -6.29 -7.08
C ASN A 58 2.81 -6.11 -8.00
N ASP A 59 1.60 -6.14 -7.44
CA ASP A 59 0.36 -5.95 -8.20
C ASP A 59 0.31 -4.54 -8.82
N LEU A 60 0.70 -3.51 -8.08
CA LEU A 60 0.79 -2.14 -8.58
C LEU A 60 1.92 -1.97 -9.60
N ALA A 61 3.06 -2.63 -9.40
CA ALA A 61 4.17 -2.61 -10.35
C ALA A 61 3.77 -3.24 -11.69
N ALA A 62 3.06 -4.37 -11.66
CA ALA A 62 2.49 -4.98 -12.86
C ALA A 62 1.45 -4.07 -13.54
N LYS A 63 0.78 -3.23 -12.76
CA LYS A 63 -0.11 -2.18 -13.25
C LYS A 63 0.62 -0.94 -13.80
N GLY A 64 1.95 -0.87 -13.75
CA GLY A 64 2.77 0.21 -14.30
C GLY A 64 3.18 1.30 -13.32
N ALA A 65 3.04 1.04 -12.01
CA ALA A 65 3.66 1.86 -10.99
C ALA A 65 5.17 1.56 -10.92
N VAL A 66 5.99 2.59 -10.75
CA VAL A 66 7.44 2.49 -10.59
C VAL A 66 7.80 2.98 -9.20
N PHE A 67 8.35 2.09 -8.38
CA PHE A 67 8.76 2.41 -7.02
C PHE A 67 10.21 2.87 -7.00
N VAL A 68 10.45 4.11 -6.57
CA VAL A 68 11.79 4.73 -6.52
C VAL A 68 12.19 5.00 -5.08
N LYS A 69 13.49 5.02 -4.81
CA LYS A 69 13.98 5.33 -3.46
C LYS A 69 14.07 6.84 -3.28
N GLU A 70 14.67 7.52 -4.25
CA GLU A 70 14.91 8.96 -4.22
C GLU A 70 14.20 9.69 -5.35
N LEU A 71 13.99 11.00 -5.16
CA LEU A 71 13.28 11.83 -6.13
C LEU A 71 14.06 12.07 -7.42
N ASP A 72 15.39 12.02 -7.34
CA ASP A 72 16.26 12.27 -8.50
C ASP A 72 16.18 11.14 -9.55
N GLU A 73 15.57 10.01 -9.19
CA GLU A 73 15.27 8.88 -10.09
C GLU A 73 14.00 9.14 -10.94
N VAL A 74 13.23 10.18 -10.62
CA VAL A 74 11.99 10.51 -11.32
C VAL A 74 12.26 11.53 -12.43
N PRO A 75 11.82 11.27 -13.68
CA PRO A 75 11.90 12.25 -14.75
C PRO A 75 11.07 13.51 -14.43
N SER A 76 11.62 14.69 -14.71
CA SER A 76 10.94 15.96 -14.48
C SER A 76 9.57 16.01 -15.17
N GLY A 77 8.56 16.55 -14.48
CA GLY A 77 7.18 16.62 -14.96
C GLY A 77 6.37 15.32 -14.81
N SER A 78 6.95 14.23 -14.31
CA SER A 78 6.23 12.97 -14.07
C SER A 78 5.37 13.03 -12.79
N PRO A 79 4.21 12.35 -12.76
CA PRO A 79 3.41 12.24 -11.56
C PRO A 79 4.13 11.39 -10.49
N VAL A 80 4.26 11.95 -9.28
CA VAL A 80 4.85 11.26 -8.12
C VAL A 80 3.84 11.16 -6.99
N ILE A 81 3.73 9.96 -6.41
CA ILE A 81 2.88 9.66 -5.26
C ILE A 81 3.75 9.38 -4.04
N PHE A 82 3.27 9.87 -2.90
CA PHE A 82 3.94 9.82 -1.62
C PHE A 82 3.11 9.05 -0.61
N GLN A 83 3.77 8.19 0.17
CA GLN A 83 3.14 7.57 1.35
C GLN A 83 2.96 8.61 2.48
N HIS A 84 1.95 8.41 3.32
CA HIS A 84 1.71 9.27 4.48
C HIS A 84 2.62 8.87 5.63
N MET A 85 3.87 9.33 5.59
CA MET A 85 4.77 9.34 6.74
C MET A 85 5.23 10.77 6.95
N GLU A 86 5.56 11.16 8.19
CA GLU A 86 6.13 12.47 8.46
C GLU A 86 7.40 12.69 7.62
N TRP A 87 7.45 13.80 6.90
CA TRP A 87 8.55 14.12 5.99
C TRP A 87 9.60 14.98 6.70
N PRO A 88 10.90 14.65 6.58
CA PRO A 88 11.97 15.52 7.05
C PRO A 88 11.88 16.91 6.39
N LYS A 89 12.14 17.99 7.13
CA LYS A 89 12.14 19.37 6.59
C LYS A 89 12.96 19.56 5.29
N PRO A 90 14.15 18.93 5.13
CA PRO A 90 14.90 19.01 3.87
C PRO A 90 14.09 18.52 2.66
N PHE A 91 13.27 17.47 2.84
CA PHE A 91 12.45 16.88 1.79
C PHE A 91 11.34 17.84 1.35
N ILE A 92 10.67 18.50 2.31
CA ILE A 92 9.63 19.50 2.01
C ILE A 92 10.20 20.67 1.20
N LYS A 93 11.45 21.07 1.48
CA LYS A 93 12.14 22.10 0.70
C LYS A 93 12.41 21.64 -0.74
N GLN A 94 12.78 20.38 -0.93
CA GLN A 94 13.03 19.80 -2.25
C GLN A 94 11.74 19.74 -3.09
N LEU A 95 10.60 19.35 -2.48
CA LEU A 95 9.30 19.37 -3.15
C LEU A 95 8.91 20.76 -3.68
N LYS A 96 9.20 21.83 -2.94
CA LYS A 96 8.91 23.20 -3.38
C LYS A 96 9.70 23.65 -4.61
N ASN A 97 10.78 22.96 -4.95
CA ASN A 97 11.58 23.25 -6.15
C ASN A 97 11.14 22.41 -7.36
N LEU A 98 10.21 21.46 -7.15
CA LEU A 98 9.68 20.55 -8.17
C LEU A 98 8.29 20.98 -8.68
N ILE A 99 7.67 22.00 -8.07
CA ILE A 99 6.35 22.58 -8.39
C ILE A 99 6.51 24.09 -8.49
#